data_AF-A0AA38F7P1-F1
#
_entry.id   AF-A0AA38F7P1-F1
#
_cell.length_a   1.000
_cell.length_b   1.000
_cell.length_c   1.000
_cell.angle_alpha   90.00
_cell.angle_beta   90.00
_cell.angle_gamma   90.00
#
_symmetry.space_group_name_H-M   'P 1'
#
loop_
_entity.id
_entity.type
_entity.pdbx_description
1 polymer ?
#
loop_
_entity_poly.entity_id
_entity_poly.type
_entity_poly.pdbx_seq_one_letter_code
_entity_poly.pdbx_strand_id
1 'polypeptide(L)'
;GYNGSQLWDTAFATQALLSTDLLDECVPLLKKAHQYIEMSQVQEDCPGDLNFWYRHISYGAWPFSTRDHGWPISDCSSEGFK
;
A
#
# COMPACT_ATOMS: atom_id res chain seq x y z
N GLY A 1 -16.80 7.26 -2.94
CA GLY A 1 -15.42 6.90 -3.32
C GLY A 1 -14.58 6.71 -2.08
N TYR A 2 -13.32 6.33 -2.23
CA TYR A 2 -12.33 6.34 -1.15
C TYR A 2 -11.76 7.75 -0.94
N ASN A 3 -10.91 7.94 0.07
CA ASN A 3 -10.12 9.18 0.26
C ASN A 3 -8.98 9.34 -0.78
N GLY A 4 -8.92 8.44 -1.76
CA GLY A 4 -7.98 8.41 -2.87
C GLY A 4 -7.67 6.96 -3.28
N SER A 5 -6.73 6.80 -4.22
CA SER A 5 -6.22 5.52 -4.74
C SER A 5 -4.69 5.48 -4.66
N GLN A 6 -4.10 6.24 -3.73
CA GLN A 6 -2.68 6.59 -3.74
C GLN A 6 -1.77 5.35 -3.71
N LEU A 7 -2.01 4.41 -2.79
CA LEU A 7 -1.21 3.19 -2.75
C LEU A 7 -1.45 2.33 -3.98
N TRP A 8 -2.72 2.09 -4.34
CA TRP A 8 -3.07 1.25 -5.49
C TRP A 8 -2.38 1.73 -6.77
N ASP A 9 -2.50 3.02 -7.07
CA ASP A 9 -1.90 3.62 -8.26
C ASP A 9 -0.37 3.60 -8.19
N THR A 10 0.23 3.85 -7.01
CA THR A 10 1.68 3.84 -6.84
C THR A 10 2.26 2.43 -7.00
N ALA A 11 1.61 1.40 -6.47
CA ALA A 11 2.03 0.01 -6.59
C ALA A 11 2.00 -0.44 -8.06
N PHE A 12 0.88 -0.22 -8.76
CA PHE A 12 0.78 -0.58 -10.18
C PHE A 12 1.70 0.25 -11.08
N ALA A 13 1.85 1.55 -10.83
CA ALA A 13 2.79 2.38 -11.60
C ALA A 13 4.23 1.91 -11.41
N THR A 14 4.60 1.51 -10.19
CA THR A 14 5.93 0.97 -9.88
C THR A 14 6.17 -0.34 -10.64
N GLN A 15 5.23 -1.29 -10.56
CA GLN A 15 5.31 -2.55 -11.31
C GLN A 15 5.38 -2.33 -12.83
N ALA A 16 4.61 -1.37 -13.35
CA ALA A 16 4.65 -1.01 -14.77
C ALA A 16 6.03 -0.49 -15.16
N LEU A 17 6.60 0.47 -14.42
CA LEU A 17 7.93 1.01 -14.68
C LEU A 17 9.03 -0.06 -14.58
N LEU A 18 8.95 -0.95 -13.59
CA LEU A 18 9.86 -2.08 -13.43
C LEU A 18 9.77 -3.09 -14.60
N SER A 19 8.64 -3.09 -15.32
CA SER A 19 8.42 -3.95 -16.49
C SER A 19 8.87 -3.30 -17.80
N THR A 20 9.51 -2.13 -17.75
CA THR A 20 10.06 -1.42 -18.91
C THR A 20 11.60 -1.41 -18.90
N ASP A 21 12.20 -1.06 -20.02
CA ASP A 21 13.65 -0.84 -20.14
C ASP A 21 14.10 0.57 -19.70
N LEU A 22 13.27 1.31 -18.94
CA LEU A 22 13.51 2.70 -18.52
C LEU A 22 14.03 2.83 -17.07
N LEU A 23 14.52 1.74 -16.49
CA LEU A 23 14.94 1.69 -15.08
C LEU A 23 15.99 2.75 -14.73
N ASP A 24 17.01 2.90 -15.59
CA ASP A 24 18.11 3.84 -15.38
C ASP A 24 17.64 5.31 -15.32
N GLU A 25 16.57 5.63 -16.05
CA GLU A 25 15.95 6.96 -16.05
C GLU A 25 15.06 7.20 -14.83
N CYS A 26 14.53 6.12 -14.23
CA CYS A 26 13.52 6.17 -13.19
C CYS A 26 14.07 5.93 -11.77
N VAL A 27 15.37 5.67 -11.59
CA VAL A 27 15.95 5.30 -10.27
C VAL A 27 15.52 6.22 -9.12
N PRO A 28 15.59 7.57 -9.23
CA PRO A 28 15.18 8.45 -8.14
C PRO A 28 13.67 8.39 -7.85
N LEU A 29 12.86 8.16 -8.88
CA LEU A 29 11.42 8.01 -8.76
C LEU A 29 11.06 6.68 -8.08
N LEU A 30 11.66 5.57 -8.51
CA LEU A 30 11.45 4.24 -7.94
C LEU A 30 11.83 4.19 -6.46
N LYS A 31 12.90 4.87 -6.05
CA LYS A 31 13.25 5.01 -4.62
C LYS A 31 12.16 5.68 -3.80
N LYS A 32 11.55 6.75 -4.34
CA LYS A 32 10.44 7.45 -3.67
C LYS A 32 9.18 6.60 -3.64
N ALA A 33 8.89 5.87 -4.72
CA ALA A 33 7.74 4.99 -4.79
C ALA A 33 7.86 3.83 -3.77
N HIS A 34 9.03 3.20 -3.70
CA HIS A 34 9.34 2.19 -2.68
C HIS A 34 9.14 2.74 -1.26
N GLN A 35 9.73 3.91 -0.97
CA GLN A 35 9.57 4.56 0.34
C GLN A 35 8.09 4.84 0.66
N TYR A 36 7.30 5.28 -0.33
CA TYR A 36 5.88 5.53 -0.15
C TYR A 36 5.10 4.25 0.15
N ILE A 37 5.35 3.16 -0.60
CA ILE A 37 4.73 1.85 -0.38
C ILE A 37 5.08 1.35 1.02
N GLU A 38 6.35 1.38 1.42
CA GLU A 38 6.80 0.99 2.76
C GLU A 38 6.11 1.79 3.86
N MET A 39 6.09 3.13 3.75
CA MET A 39 5.44 4.00 4.72
C MET A 39 3.91 3.82 4.79
N SER A 40 3.30 3.27 3.74
CA SER A 40 1.86 3.03 3.66
C SER A 40 1.42 1.74 4.32
N GLN A 41 2.36 0.85 4.71
CA GLN A 41 2.04 -0.35 5.46
C GLN A 41 1.46 0.00 6.83
N VAL A 42 0.36 -0.65 7.18
CA VAL A 42 -0.30 -0.46 8.47
C VAL A 42 0.58 -1.03 9.59
N GLN A 43 0.87 -0.20 10.60
CA GLN A 43 1.81 -0.53 11.69
C GLN A 43 1.13 -0.97 12.99
N GLU A 44 -0.20 -0.95 13.03
CA GLU A 44 -0.99 -1.37 14.19
C GLU A 44 -2.39 -1.79 13.75
N ASP A 45 -2.99 -2.73 14.48
CA ASP A 45 -4.41 -3.05 14.32
C ASP A 45 -5.29 -1.91 14.83
N CYS A 46 -6.53 -1.83 14.37
CA CYS A 46 -7.45 -0.85 14.93
C CYS A 46 -7.67 -1.10 16.43
N PRO A 47 -7.77 -0.04 17.25
CA PRO A 47 -7.82 -0.19 18.70
C PRO A 47 -9.09 -0.91 19.17
N GLY A 48 -8.96 -1.68 20.25
CA GLY A 48 -10.04 -2.43 20.87
C GLY A 48 -10.12 -3.89 20.40
N ASP A 49 -11.27 -4.53 20.64
CA ASP A 49 -11.50 -5.92 20.25
C ASP A 49 -11.98 -6.01 18.79
N LEU A 50 -11.12 -6.55 17.93
CA LEU A 50 -11.43 -6.72 16.50
C LEU A 50 -12.67 -7.58 16.26
N ASN A 51 -12.88 -8.63 17.05
CA ASN A 51 -14.04 -9.52 16.88
C ASN A 51 -15.33 -8.81 17.25
N PHE A 52 -15.31 -8.01 18.32
CA PHE A 52 -16.45 -7.21 18.74
C PHE A 52 -16.87 -6.20 17.65
N TRP A 53 -15.89 -5.61 16.95
CA TRP A 53 -16.13 -4.65 15.87
C TRP A 53 -16.19 -5.27 14.48
N TYR A 54 -16.13 -6.60 14.35
CA TYR A 54 -16.13 -7.34 13.08
C TYR A 54 -15.01 -6.90 12.11
N ARG A 55 -13.81 -6.66 12.65
CA ARG A 55 -12.63 -6.20 11.94
C ARG A 55 -11.70 -7.37 11.64
N HIS A 56 -11.12 -7.35 10.44
CA HIS A 56 -9.98 -8.21 10.12
C HIS A 56 -8.69 -7.59 10.68
N ILE A 57 -7.70 -8.43 11.00
CA ILE A 57 -6.34 -7.96 11.30
C ILE A 57 -5.81 -7.10 10.15
N SER A 58 -5.16 -5.99 10.48
CA SER A 58 -4.64 -4.99 9.55
C SER A 58 -3.15 -4.74 9.73
N TYR A 59 -2.53 -5.11 10.87
CA TYR A 59 -1.08 -5.02 11.04
C TYR A 59 -0.33 -5.72 9.91
N GLY A 60 0.60 -5.02 9.28
CA GLY A 60 1.40 -5.51 8.16
C GLY A 60 0.68 -5.50 6.80
N ALA A 61 -0.61 -5.16 6.75
CA ALA A 61 -1.37 -5.05 5.51
C ALA A 61 -1.22 -3.67 4.86
N TRP A 62 -1.72 -3.57 3.62
CA TRP A 62 -1.75 -2.33 2.87
C TRP A 62 -3.19 -1.94 2.50
N PRO A 63 -3.58 -0.67 2.72
CA PRO A 63 -4.90 -0.16 2.34
C PRO A 63 -4.91 0.34 0.89
N PHE A 64 -6.08 0.48 0.27
CA PHE A 64 -6.21 1.01 -1.09
C PHE A 64 -5.60 2.42 -1.29
N SER A 65 -5.70 3.26 -0.26
CA SER A 65 -5.43 4.69 -0.34
C SER A 65 -4.20 5.08 0.48
N THR A 66 -4.37 5.39 1.76
CA THR A 66 -3.33 5.87 2.66
C THR A 66 -3.31 5.05 3.95
N ARG A 67 -2.17 5.04 4.66
CA ARG A 67 -2.05 4.36 5.95
C ARG A 67 -3.12 4.80 6.97
N ASP A 68 -3.46 6.09 7.01
CA ASP A 68 -4.47 6.62 7.93
C ASP A 68 -5.88 6.08 7.64
N HIS A 69 -6.15 5.64 6.42
CA HIS A 69 -7.37 4.89 6.13
C HIS A 69 -7.34 3.53 6.84
N GLY A 70 -6.20 2.83 6.83
CA GLY A 70 -5.91 1.70 7.73
C GLY A 70 -6.72 0.42 7.49
N TRP A 71 -7.66 0.43 6.55
CA TRP A 71 -8.48 -0.74 6.23
C TRP A 71 -7.74 -1.69 5.28
N PRO A 72 -7.49 -2.93 5.70
CA PRO A 72 -6.75 -3.88 4.89
C PRO A 72 -7.58 -4.29 3.69
N ILE A 73 -6.96 -4.38 2.52
CA ILE A 73 -7.56 -4.99 1.33
C ILE A 73 -6.59 -6.03 0.79
N SER A 74 -7.10 -7.23 0.47
CA SER A 74 -6.27 -8.39 0.14
C SER A 74 -5.42 -8.17 -1.11
N ASP A 75 -6.00 -7.57 -2.15
CA ASP A 75 -5.27 -7.27 -3.39
C ASP A 75 -4.23 -6.16 -3.15
N CYS A 76 -4.59 -5.08 -2.46
CA CYS A 76 -3.69 -3.99 -2.12
C CYS A 76 -2.50 -4.49 -1.27
N SER A 77 -2.76 -5.44 -0.37
CA SER A 77 -1.72 -6.11 0.41
C SER A 77 -0.81 -6.99 -0.43
N SER A 78 -1.36 -7.68 -1.44
CA SER A 78 -0.56 -8.42 -2.41
C SER A 78 0.30 -7.48 -3.25
N GLU A 79 -0.26 -6.39 -3.78
CA GLU A 79 0.46 -5.46 -4.66
C GLU A 79 1.43 -4.55 -3.91
N GLY A 80 1.16 -4.23 -2.64
CA GLY A 80 2.10 -3.49 -1.78
C GLY A 80 3.28 -4.34 -1.28
N PHE A 81 3.11 -5.67 -1.24
CA PHE A 81 4.17 -6.60 -0.87
C PHE A 81 5.09 -7.00 -2.03
N LYS A 82 4.55 -7.03 -3.25
CA LYS A 82 5.22 -7.51 -4.47
C LYS A 82 6.28 -6.54 -4.99
#